data_AF-A0A1R0ZZP4-F1
#
_entry.id   AF-A0A1R0ZZP4-F1
#
_cell.length_a   1.000
_cell.length_b   1.000
_cell.length_c   1.000
_cell.angle_alpha   90.00
_cell.angle_beta   90.00
_cell.angle_gamma   90.00
#
_symmetry.space_group_name_H-M   'P 1'
#
loop_
_entity.id
_entity.type
_entity.pdbx_description
1 polymer ?
#
loop_
_entity_poly.entity_id
_entity_poly.type
_entity_poly.pdbx_seq_one_letter_code
_entity_poly.pdbx_strand_id
1 'polypeptide(L)'
;MGIIRKFIDPYLHYRSLLIGLKRNDYNKLQMIADDLNEHVKGDYEFTPEIIASRVMKTFIDEAYADSTKRIVKAILPETAAVRRRH
;
A
#
# COMPACT_ATOMS: atom_id res chain seq x y z
N MET A 1 22.51 3.09 -21.07
CA MET A 1 22.18 3.75 -19.78
C MET A 1 20.68 4.00 -19.73
N GLY A 2 19.89 3.34 -18.88
CA GLY A 2 18.51 3.81 -18.66
C GLY A 2 17.43 2.86 -18.13
N ILE A 3 17.60 1.54 -18.20
CA ILE A 3 16.50 0.61 -17.82
C ILE A 3 16.59 0.19 -16.34
N ILE A 4 17.80 0.11 -15.78
CA ILE A 4 18.02 -0.36 -14.41
C ILE A 4 17.54 0.67 -13.36
N ARG A 5 17.54 1.97 -13.68
CA ARG A 5 17.05 3.00 -12.74
C ARG A 5 15.56 2.89 -12.41
N LYS A 6 14.71 2.46 -13.35
CA LYS A 6 13.25 2.39 -13.12
C LYS A 6 12.82 1.25 -12.18
N PHE A 7 13.62 0.19 -12.07
CA PHE A 7 13.32 -0.93 -11.17
C PHE A 7 13.90 -0.73 -9.76
N ILE A 8 14.98 0.04 -9.63
CA ILE A 8 15.61 0.33 -8.33
C ILE A 8 14.87 1.46 -7.59
N ASP A 9 14.28 2.42 -8.32
CA ASP A 9 13.60 3.59 -7.75
C ASP A 9 12.47 3.26 -6.75
N PRO A 10 11.56 2.30 -6.99
CA PRO A 10 10.50 1.98 -6.04
C PRO A 10 11.06 1.46 -4.72
N TYR A 11 12.00 0.51 -4.78
CA TYR A 11 12.58 -0.12 -3.59
C TYR A 11 13.38 0.86 -2.73
N LEU A 12 14.08 1.82 -3.36
CA LEU A 12 14.74 2.91 -2.62
C LEU A 12 13.73 3.87 -1.97
N HIS A 13 12.60 4.16 -2.64
CA HIS A 13 11.52 4.94 -2.05
C HIS A 13 10.95 4.28 -0.80
N TYR A 14 10.70 2.97 -0.83
CA TYR A 14 10.16 2.25 0.32
C TYR A 14 11.14 2.11 1.48
N ARG A 15 12.45 2.00 1.20
CA ARG A 15 13.48 2.05 2.25
C ARG A 15 13.47 3.39 2.99
N SER A 16 13.10 4.48 2.31
CA SER A 16 12.95 5.81 2.91
C SER A 16 11.73 5.95 3.83
N LEU A 17 10.69 5.12 3.66
CA LEU A 17 9.50 5.15 4.52
C LEU A 17 9.84 4.79 5.97
N LEU A 18 10.81 3.90 6.18
CA LEU A 18 11.22 3.51 7.52
C LEU A 18 12.16 4.52 8.18
N ILE A 19 12.86 5.34 7.40
CA ILE A 19 13.80 6.37 7.91
C ILE A 19 13.03 7.45 8.70
N GLY A 20 11.78 7.71 8.34
CA GLY A 20 10.91 8.66 9.06
C GLY A 20 10.18 8.07 10.27
N LEU A 21 10.23 6.75 10.49
CA LEU A 21 9.54 6.14 11.61
C LEU A 21 10.33 6.33 12.91
N LYS A 22 9.60 6.67 13.98
CA LYS A 22 10.17 6.59 15.33
C LYS A 22 10.51 5.12 15.61
N ARG A 23 11.60 4.90 16.34
CA ARG A 23 12.06 3.55 16.74
C ARG A 23 10.94 2.68 17.32
N ASN A 24 10.05 3.27 18.11
CA ASN A 24 8.91 2.57 18.69
C ASN A 24 7.94 2.02 17.62
N ASP A 25 7.68 2.78 16.56
CA ASP A 25 6.75 2.37 15.51
C ASP A 25 7.39 1.35 14.56
N TYR A 26 8.70 1.45 14.34
CA TYR A 26 9.47 0.38 13.69
C TYR A 26 9.37 -0.94 14.48
N ASN A 27 9.55 -0.90 15.81
CA ASN A 27 9.44 -2.11 16.63
C ASN A 27 8.05 -2.76 16.55
N LYS A 28 6.98 -1.96 16.48
CA LYS A 28 5.63 -2.50 16.26
C LYS A 28 5.52 -3.22 14.92
N LEU A 29 6.06 -2.63 13.86
CA LEU A 29 6.09 -3.28 12.54
C LEU A 29 6.91 -4.56 12.55
N GLN A 30 8.01 -4.59 13.31
CA GLN A 30 8.80 -5.80 13.50
C GLN A 30 7.99 -6.89 14.20
N MET A 31 7.29 -6.57 15.30
CA MET A 31 6.42 -7.54 15.98
C MET A 31 5.34 -8.10 15.05
N ILE A 32 4.72 -7.25 14.22
CA ILE A 32 3.72 -7.69 13.24
C ILE A 32 4.38 -8.61 12.19
N ALA A 33 5.59 -8.29 11.75
CA ALA A 33 6.34 -9.13 10.81
C ALA A 33 6.65 -10.50 11.41
N ASP A 34 7.13 -10.54 12.65
CA ASP A 34 7.45 -11.75 13.38
C ASP A 34 6.19 -12.62 13.55
N ASP A 35 5.08 -12.05 14.02
CA ASP A 35 3.79 -12.74 14.14
C ASP A 35 3.32 -13.34 12.80
N LEU A 36 3.45 -12.59 11.69
CA LEU A 36 3.06 -13.07 10.37
C LEU A 36 3.96 -14.21 9.89
N ASN A 37 5.27 -14.15 10.14
CA ASN A 37 6.23 -15.19 9.78
C ASN A 37 6.00 -16.48 10.57
N GLU A 38 5.53 -16.39 11.83
CA GLU A 38 5.19 -17.57 12.62
C GLU A 38 3.96 -18.31 12.09
N HIS A 39 2.98 -17.58 11.53
CA HIS A 39 1.70 -18.13 11.10
C HIS A 39 1.64 -18.46 9.60
N VAL A 40 2.44 -17.79 8.77
CA VAL A 40 2.46 -17.99 7.32
C VAL A 40 3.70 -18.81 6.93
N LYS A 41 3.49 -20.11 6.73
CA LYS A 41 4.53 -20.98 6.14
C LYS A 41 4.62 -20.73 4.64
N GLY A 42 5.60 -19.94 4.22
CA GLY A 42 5.87 -19.69 2.80
C GLY A 42 7.35 -19.41 2.56
N ASP A 43 7.75 -19.41 1.29
CA ASP A 43 9.14 -19.14 0.85
C ASP A 43 9.54 -17.66 1.00
N TYR A 44 8.67 -16.83 1.58
CA TYR A 44 8.83 -15.39 1.64
C TYR A 44 8.68 -14.89 3.07
N GLU A 45 9.69 -14.18 3.55
CA GLU A 45 9.73 -13.55 4.87
C GLU A 45 9.06 -12.18 4.82
N PHE A 46 8.17 -11.92 5.77
CA PHE A 46 7.65 -10.60 6.04
C PHE A 46 8.70 -9.78 6.78
N THR A 47 8.99 -8.57 6.27
CA THR A 47 9.81 -7.57 6.97
C THR A 47 9.02 -6.27 7.16
N PRO A 48 9.41 -5.39 8.10
CA PRO A 48 8.80 -4.07 8.27
C PRO A 48 8.70 -3.26 6.96
N GLU A 49 9.72 -3.32 6.10
CA GLU A 49 9.75 -2.65 4.79
C GLU A 49 8.65 -3.16 3.87
N ILE A 50 8.50 -4.49 3.79
CA ILE A 50 7.51 -5.14 2.92
C ILE A 50 6.11 -4.80 3.40
N ILE A 51 5.87 -4.83 4.71
CA ILE A 51 4.59 -4.48 5.30
C ILE A 51 4.26 -3.01 5.01
N ALA A 52 5.16 -2.09 5.34
CA ALA A 52 4.96 -0.66 5.12
C ALA A 52 4.71 -0.33 3.64
N SER A 53 5.48 -0.94 2.74
CA SER A 53 5.31 -0.78 1.29
C SER A 53 3.94 -1.24 0.81
N ARG A 54 3.52 -2.44 1.22
CA ARG A 54 2.21 -2.99 0.85
C ARG A 54 1.07 -2.14 1.38
N VAL A 55 1.13 -1.75 2.66
CA VAL A 55 0.11 -0.88 3.28
C VAL A 55 -0.01 0.45 2.53
N MET A 56 1.12 1.10 2.23
CA MET A 56 1.11 2.37 1.49
C MET A 56 0.57 2.23 0.08
N LYS A 57 0.93 1.14 -0.62
CA LYS A 57 0.39 0.86 -1.95
C LYS A 57 -1.13 0.71 -1.91
N THR A 58 -1.63 -0.15 -1.02
CA THR A 58 -3.08 -0.37 -0.87
C THR A 58 -3.80 0.93 -0.51
N PHE A 59 -3.24 1.75 0.38
CA PHE A 59 -3.81 3.04 0.74
C PHE A 59 -3.94 3.97 -0.48
N ILE A 60 -2.90 4.08 -1.31
CA ILE A 60 -2.91 4.91 -2.52
C ILE A 60 -3.96 4.40 -3.52
N ASP A 61 -4.00 3.09 -3.75
CA ASP A 61 -4.92 2.46 -4.70
C ASP A 61 -6.39 2.70 -4.29
N GLU A 62 -6.70 2.51 -3.00
CA GLU A 62 -8.05 2.74 -2.46
C GLU A 62 -8.43 4.23 -2.46
N ALA A 63 -7.52 5.11 -2.06
CA ALA A 63 -7.75 6.56 -2.08
C ALA A 63 -8.01 7.08 -3.50
N TYR A 64 -7.25 6.58 -4.49
CA TYR A 64 -7.46 6.91 -5.89
C TYR A 64 -8.79 6.36 -6.41
N ALA A 65 -9.14 5.11 -6.06
CA ALA A 65 -10.41 4.51 -6.44
C ALA A 65 -11.61 5.28 -5.85
N ASP A 66 -11.55 5.71 -4.59
CA ASP A 66 -12.60 6.52 -3.97
C ASP A 66 -12.73 7.91 -4.63
N SER A 67 -11.61 8.61 -4.80
CA SER A 67 -11.59 9.91 -5.48
C SER A 67 -12.14 9.82 -6.91
N THR A 68 -11.71 8.81 -7.67
CA THR A 68 -12.21 8.55 -9.02
C THR A 68 -13.70 8.24 -9.02
N LYS A 69 -14.18 7.40 -8.08
CA LYS A 69 -15.63 7.14 -7.91
C LYS A 69 -16.39 8.42 -7.58
N ARG A 70 -15.83 9.32 -6.78
CA ARG A 70 -16.44 10.63 -6.47
C ARG A 70 -16.50 11.54 -7.69
N ILE A 71 -15.42 11.62 -8.47
CA ILE A 71 -15.37 12.42 -9.70
C ILE A 71 -16.36 11.88 -10.73
N VAL A 72 -16.39 10.57 -10.97
CA VAL A 72 -17.35 9.94 -11.89
C VAL A 72 -18.79 10.21 -11.47
N LYS A 73 -19.12 10.12 -10.18
CA LYS A 73 -20.45 10.49 -9.65
C LYS A 73 -20.79 11.97 -9.87
N ALA A 74 -19.80 12.85 -9.83
CA ALA A 74 -20.00 14.28 -10.05
C ALA A 74 -20.19 14.62 -11.55
N ILE A 75 -19.49 13.92 -12.45
CA ILE A 75 -19.57 14.14 -13.90
C ILE A 75 -20.79 13.45 -14.51
N LEU A 76 -21.12 12.24 -14.07
CA LEU A 76 -22.21 11.41 -14.60
C LEU A 76 -23.19 11.02 -13.48
N PRO A 77 -23.99 11.97 -12.97
CA PRO A 77 -24.88 11.74 -11.83
C PRO A 77 -25.90 10.62 -12.07
N GLU A 78 -26.26 10.35 -13.32
CA GLU A 78 -27.14 9.25 -13.72
C GLU A 78 -26.56 7.86 -13.38
N THR A 79 -25.24 7.70 -13.33
CA THR A 79 -24.60 6.43 -12.94
C THR A 79 -24.81 6.08 -11.47
N ALA A 80 -25.07 7.08 -10.60
CA ALA A 80 -25.38 6.86 -9.19
C ALA A 80 -26.82 6.35 -8.98
N ALA A 81 -27.75 6.67 -9.87
CA ALA A 81 -29.16 6.26 -9.77
C ALA A 81 -29.37 4.76 -10.09
N VAL A 82 -28.52 4.19 -10.95
CA VAL A 82 -28.64 2.79 -11.39
C VAL A 82 -28.38 1.79 -10.26
N ARG A 83 -27.54 2.13 -9.27
CA ARG A 83 -27.18 1.22 -8.17
C ARG A 83 -28.25 1.08 -7.08
N ARG A 84 -29.31 1.90 -7.08
CA ARG A 84 -30.43 1.81 -6.12
C ARG A 84 -31.63 1.00 -6.64
N ARG A 85 -31.56 0.47 -7.86
CA ARG A 85 -32.65 -0.29 -8.49
C ARG A 85 -32.38 -1.80 -8.62
N HIS A 86 -31.33 -2.31 -7.97
CA HIS A 86 -31.03 -3.74 -7.86
C HIS A 86 -30.87 -4.13 -6.40
#